data_AF-A0A932J250-F1
#
_entry.id   AF-A0A932J250-F1
#
_cell.length_a   1.000
_cell.length_b   1.000
_cell.length_c   1.000
_cell.angle_alpha   90.00
_cell.angle_beta   90.00
_cell.angle_gamma   90.00
#
_symmetry.space_group_name_H-M   'P 1'
#
loop_
_entity.id
_entity.type
_entity.pdbx_description
1 polymer ?
#
loop_
_entity_poly.entity_id
_entity_poly.type
_entity_poly.pdbx_seq_one_letter_code
_entity_poly.pdbx_strand_id
1 'polypeptide(L)'
;MSGIGIGDTSSMTHRDVNYRQEQLKPTREALAGWTLDRNNDRGGGECVECAGEMSWQFEPTLIAHGAGSGDPDGASQRVTCACRNTHRGAPEGTVGCGRSWIVRVLPDGNEPPIVPETDPIRMDIADRIGDITPQIQEQMVRAAAEKWVGAVTVLLGLFGLSGIAFGKDVFTDLGPYARGVLAIALGLAVVFAAASVLLIHKAAFGWPHSVDVSTGTGLSDFDIRRRKAAQTAACNLRSGVYLALGSLLALCVGAGAVFSSGFLTRTELIEVTRHDDSQVCGHLLPNAGTGALRIRRDDGSVETVTADTLSKLVPATKCSKS
;
A
#
# COMPACT_ATOMS: atom_id res chain seq x y z
N MET A 1 -67.40 -46.46 -1.43
CA MET A 1 -66.71 -45.26 -1.96
C MET A 1 -65.29 -45.28 -1.42
N SER A 2 -64.36 -45.84 -2.20
CA SER A 2 -62.93 -45.94 -1.84
C SER A 2 -62.17 -44.95 -2.72
N GLY A 3 -61.57 -43.94 -2.10
CA GLY A 3 -60.66 -43.00 -2.76
C GLY A 3 -59.24 -43.55 -2.69
N ILE A 4 -58.64 -43.81 -3.86
CA ILE A 4 -57.24 -44.19 -4.02
C ILE A 4 -56.41 -42.90 -3.98
N GLY A 5 -55.59 -42.76 -2.94
CA GLY A 5 -54.62 -41.67 -2.82
C GLY A 5 -53.36 -42.00 -3.62
N ILE A 6 -53.09 -41.23 -4.66
CA ILE A 6 -51.83 -41.24 -5.40
C ILE A 6 -50.87 -40.33 -4.63
N GLY A 7 -49.98 -40.93 -3.85
CA GLY A 7 -48.85 -40.26 -3.21
C GLY A 7 -47.57 -40.60 -3.94
N ASP A 8 -47.33 -39.98 -5.11
CA ASP A 8 -46.02 -40.01 -5.77
C ASP A 8 -45.12 -38.95 -5.12
N THR A 9 -44.60 -39.26 -3.93
CA THR A 9 -43.40 -38.61 -3.43
C THR A 9 -42.22 -39.25 -4.14
N SER A 10 -41.89 -38.73 -5.33
CA SER A 10 -40.60 -38.96 -5.97
C SER A 10 -39.50 -38.45 -5.04
N SER A 11 -39.05 -39.33 -4.15
CA SER A 11 -37.83 -39.18 -3.38
C SER A 11 -36.69 -39.07 -4.39
N MET A 12 -36.33 -37.84 -4.76
CA MET A 12 -35.08 -37.54 -5.45
C MET A 12 -33.95 -38.13 -4.60
N THR A 13 -33.48 -39.31 -5.00
CA THR A 13 -32.38 -40.01 -4.35
C THR A 13 -31.14 -39.13 -4.42
N HIS A 14 -30.78 -38.55 -3.29
CA HIS A 14 -29.54 -37.82 -3.09
C HIS A 14 -28.37 -38.71 -3.53
N ARG A 15 -27.69 -38.36 -4.62
CA ARG A 15 -26.50 -39.11 -5.06
C ARG A 15 -25.41 -38.95 -4.01
N ASP A 16 -24.79 -40.05 -3.60
CA ASP A 16 -23.62 -40.02 -2.72
C ASP A 16 -22.41 -39.50 -3.52
N VAL A 17 -22.18 -38.19 -3.44
CA VAL A 17 -21.13 -37.48 -4.19
C VAL A 17 -19.98 -37.17 -3.24
N ASN A 18 -18.78 -37.63 -3.59
CA ASN A 18 -17.55 -37.23 -2.91
C ASN A 18 -17.16 -35.79 -3.27
N TYR A 19 -16.66 -35.05 -2.30
CA TYR A 19 -16.05 -33.73 -2.49
C TYR A 19 -14.81 -33.84 -3.37
N ARG A 20 -14.76 -33.03 -4.44
CA ARG A 20 -13.60 -32.95 -5.35
C ARG A 20 -13.49 -31.55 -5.94
N GLN A 21 -12.27 -31.03 -5.97
CA GLN A 21 -11.93 -29.84 -6.75
C GLN A 21 -11.69 -30.25 -8.21
N GLU A 22 -12.78 -30.47 -8.92
CA GLU A 22 -12.77 -30.87 -10.33
C GLU A 22 -13.58 -29.86 -11.15
N GLN A 23 -13.06 -29.50 -12.32
CA GLN A 23 -13.76 -28.65 -13.27
C GLN A 23 -14.61 -29.51 -14.21
N LEU A 24 -15.93 -29.33 -14.16
CA LEU A 24 -16.91 -30.00 -15.01
C LEU A 24 -17.14 -29.23 -16.31
N LYS A 25 -17.56 -29.96 -17.34
CA LYS A 25 -17.99 -29.43 -18.64
C LYS A 25 -19.49 -29.70 -18.84
N PRO A 26 -20.38 -28.90 -18.25
CA PRO A 26 -21.82 -29.15 -18.34
C PRO A 26 -22.33 -29.02 -19.77
N THR A 27 -23.37 -29.80 -20.09
CA THR A 27 -24.12 -29.61 -21.34
C THR A 27 -25.15 -28.49 -21.16
N ARG A 28 -25.75 -28.04 -22.26
CA ARG A 28 -26.79 -27.00 -22.21
C ARG A 28 -28.03 -27.48 -21.46
N GLU A 29 -28.37 -28.76 -21.59
CA GLU A 29 -29.51 -29.39 -20.92
C GLU A 29 -29.32 -29.42 -19.41
N ALA A 30 -28.08 -29.68 -18.94
CA ALA A 30 -27.75 -29.66 -17.51
C ALA A 30 -27.90 -28.25 -16.89
N LEU A 31 -27.88 -27.20 -17.72
CA LEU A 31 -28.08 -25.81 -17.29
C LEU A 31 -29.48 -25.26 -17.63
N ALA A 32 -30.40 -26.06 -18.15
CA ALA A 32 -31.70 -25.56 -18.63
C ALA A 32 -32.58 -24.94 -17.54
N GLY A 33 -32.44 -25.40 -16.28
CA GLY A 33 -33.17 -24.85 -15.13
C GLY A 33 -32.51 -23.64 -14.46
N TRP A 34 -31.38 -23.16 -15.00
CA TRP A 34 -30.67 -22.04 -14.41
C TRP A 34 -31.33 -20.71 -14.73
N THR A 35 -31.48 -19.88 -13.71
CA THR A 35 -32.11 -18.57 -13.77
C THR A 35 -31.11 -17.48 -13.40
N LEU A 36 -31.39 -16.26 -13.87
CA LEU A 36 -30.57 -15.09 -13.63
C LEU A 36 -31.46 -13.92 -13.19
N ASP A 37 -31.25 -13.45 -11.97
CA ASP A 37 -31.83 -12.22 -11.43
C ASP A 37 -30.79 -11.09 -11.53
N ARG A 38 -30.94 -10.27 -12.57
CA ARG A 38 -30.03 -9.15 -12.83
C ARG A 38 -30.21 -7.97 -11.89
N ASN A 39 -31.35 -7.84 -11.23
CA ASN A 39 -31.55 -6.72 -10.30
C ASN A 39 -30.76 -6.92 -9.01
N ASN A 40 -30.45 -8.18 -8.68
CA ASN A 40 -29.73 -8.56 -7.47
C ASN A 40 -28.37 -9.22 -7.77
N ASP A 41 -27.94 -9.21 -9.04
CA ASP A 41 -26.69 -9.84 -9.47
C ASP A 41 -26.56 -11.29 -9.00
N ARG A 42 -27.66 -12.05 -9.10
CA ARG A 42 -27.75 -13.45 -8.64
C ARG A 42 -28.11 -14.40 -9.77
N GLY A 43 -27.45 -15.54 -9.81
CA GLY A 43 -27.87 -16.68 -10.60
C GLY A 43 -28.20 -17.86 -9.70
N GLY A 44 -29.04 -18.78 -10.15
CA GLY A 44 -29.40 -19.94 -9.35
C GLY A 44 -29.85 -21.11 -10.21
N GLY A 45 -29.62 -22.30 -9.70
CA GLY A 45 -29.97 -23.55 -10.36
C GLY A 45 -29.48 -24.76 -9.57
N GLU A 46 -29.73 -25.94 -10.11
CA GLU A 46 -29.24 -27.19 -9.52
C GLU A 46 -27.78 -27.44 -9.90
N CYS A 47 -26.98 -27.91 -8.94
CA CYS A 47 -25.63 -28.35 -9.21
C CYS A 47 -25.64 -29.53 -10.20
N VAL A 48 -24.83 -29.41 -11.25
CA VAL A 48 -24.70 -30.40 -12.34
C VAL A 48 -24.37 -31.81 -11.86
N GLU A 49 -23.63 -31.92 -10.75
CA GLU A 49 -23.20 -33.22 -10.20
C GLU A 49 -24.17 -33.77 -9.15
N CYS A 50 -24.48 -32.96 -8.12
CA CYS A 50 -25.22 -33.43 -6.95
C CYS A 50 -26.72 -33.08 -6.97
N ALA A 51 -27.19 -32.34 -7.97
CA ALA A 51 -28.56 -31.82 -8.07
C ALA A 51 -29.01 -30.95 -6.87
N GLY A 52 -28.08 -30.51 -6.02
CA GLY A 52 -28.39 -29.59 -4.92
C GLY A 52 -28.66 -28.19 -5.46
N GLU A 53 -29.77 -27.59 -5.04
CA GLU A 53 -30.09 -26.19 -5.35
C GLU A 53 -29.02 -25.26 -4.79
N MET A 54 -28.58 -24.31 -5.61
CA MET A 54 -27.60 -23.31 -5.23
C MET A 54 -27.92 -21.96 -5.85
N SER A 55 -27.54 -20.91 -5.13
CA SER A 55 -27.48 -19.54 -5.63
C SER A 55 -26.02 -19.12 -5.71
N TRP A 56 -25.64 -18.46 -6.78
CA TRP A 56 -24.38 -17.72 -6.88
C TRP A 56 -24.67 -16.22 -6.94
N GLN A 57 -23.73 -15.40 -6.49
CA GLN A 57 -23.68 -14.00 -6.88
C GLN A 57 -22.74 -13.90 -8.08
N PHE A 58 -23.23 -13.34 -9.19
CA PHE A 58 -22.38 -13.05 -10.33
C PHE A 58 -21.96 -11.60 -10.20
N GLU A 59 -20.68 -11.31 -10.32
CA GLU A 59 -20.23 -9.92 -10.33
C GLU A 59 -20.17 -9.51 -11.81
N PRO A 60 -21.20 -8.85 -12.39
CA PRO A 60 -21.24 -8.55 -13.83
C PRO A 60 -20.12 -7.62 -14.26
N THR A 61 -19.49 -6.95 -13.30
CA THR A 61 -18.47 -5.94 -13.52
C THR A 61 -17.24 -6.32 -12.72
N LEU A 62 -16.24 -6.90 -13.39
CA LEU A 62 -14.87 -6.70 -12.93
C LEU A 62 -14.61 -5.20 -13.03
N ILE A 63 -14.78 -4.46 -11.93
CA ILE A 63 -14.54 -3.02 -11.87
C ILE A 63 -13.05 -2.78 -12.17
N ALA A 64 -12.74 -2.57 -13.44
CA ALA A 64 -11.61 -1.77 -13.87
C ALA A 64 -12.19 -0.39 -14.18
N HIS A 65 -12.30 0.47 -13.16
CA HIS A 65 -12.85 1.83 -13.21
C HIS A 65 -13.10 2.40 -14.62
N GLY A 66 -14.32 2.19 -15.14
CA GLY A 66 -14.75 2.69 -16.44
C GLY A 66 -16.15 2.20 -16.80
N ALA A 67 -17.08 3.12 -16.99
CA ALA A 67 -18.43 2.85 -17.46
C ALA A 67 -18.38 2.53 -18.97
N GLY A 68 -18.36 1.25 -19.32
CA GLY A 68 -18.49 0.75 -20.69
C GLY A 68 -19.74 -0.10 -20.83
N SER A 69 -20.59 0.25 -21.79
CA SER A 69 -21.86 -0.40 -22.10
C SER A 69 -21.65 -1.80 -22.68
N GLY A 70 -22.23 -2.82 -22.01
CA GLY A 70 -22.72 -4.08 -22.57
C GLY A 70 -21.76 -4.91 -23.44
N ASP A 71 -21.28 -6.03 -22.90
CA ASP A 71 -20.76 -7.14 -23.70
C ASP A 71 -21.88 -7.69 -24.63
N PRO A 72 -21.76 -7.58 -25.97
CA PRO A 72 -22.76 -8.15 -26.88
C PRO A 72 -22.75 -9.69 -26.89
N ASP A 73 -21.68 -10.33 -26.41
CA ASP A 73 -21.50 -11.78 -26.44
C ASP A 73 -21.71 -12.46 -25.08
N GLY A 74 -21.82 -11.69 -24.00
CA GLY A 74 -22.05 -12.17 -22.64
C GLY A 74 -20.80 -12.61 -21.88
N ALA A 75 -20.83 -12.45 -20.55
CA ALA A 75 -19.68 -12.62 -19.67
C ALA A 75 -19.49 -14.06 -19.18
N SER A 76 -18.26 -14.58 -19.26
CA SER A 76 -17.91 -15.93 -18.79
C SER A 76 -17.47 -15.91 -17.31
N GLN A 77 -18.01 -16.81 -16.49
CA GLN A 77 -17.74 -16.88 -15.05
C GLN A 77 -17.55 -18.32 -14.57
N ARG A 78 -16.63 -18.51 -13.61
CA ARG A 78 -16.47 -19.77 -12.89
C ARG A 78 -17.50 -19.86 -11.77
N VAL A 79 -18.23 -20.96 -11.75
CA VAL A 79 -19.24 -21.30 -10.76
C VAL A 79 -18.72 -22.48 -9.96
N THR A 80 -18.70 -22.36 -8.64
CA THR A 80 -18.37 -23.49 -7.75
C THR A 80 -19.62 -23.92 -7.00
N CYS A 81 -19.85 -25.23 -6.93
CA CYS A 81 -21.00 -25.76 -6.20
C CYS A 81 -20.93 -25.35 -4.72
N ALA A 82 -21.92 -24.57 -4.31
CA ALA A 82 -22.14 -24.11 -2.94
C ALA A 82 -23.52 -24.53 -2.42
N CYS A 83 -24.03 -25.69 -2.88
CA CYS A 83 -25.29 -26.23 -2.35
C CYS A 83 -25.17 -26.49 -0.85
N ARG A 84 -26.30 -26.46 -0.13
CA ARG A 84 -26.32 -26.60 1.34
C ARG A 84 -26.09 -28.04 1.82
N ASN A 85 -25.95 -28.99 0.90
CA ASN A 85 -25.77 -30.40 1.22
C ASN A 85 -24.34 -30.67 1.70
N THR A 86 -24.20 -31.57 2.67
CA THR A 86 -22.92 -32.10 3.12
C THR A 86 -22.47 -33.22 2.20
N HIS A 87 -21.21 -33.17 1.76
CA HIS A 87 -20.63 -34.17 0.87
C HIS A 87 -19.52 -34.96 1.57
N ARG A 88 -19.42 -36.25 1.24
CA ARG A 88 -18.39 -37.11 1.81
C ARG A 88 -17.00 -36.61 1.42
N GLY A 89 -16.11 -36.47 2.39
CA GLY A 89 -14.74 -35.98 2.18
C GLY A 89 -14.60 -34.47 2.05
N ALA A 90 -15.68 -33.70 2.26
CA ALA A 90 -15.60 -32.25 2.35
C ALA A 90 -14.84 -31.85 3.64
N PRO A 91 -13.93 -30.86 3.59
CA PRO A 91 -13.32 -30.30 4.80
C PRO A 91 -14.37 -29.80 5.80
N GLU A 92 -14.07 -29.88 7.10
CA GLU A 92 -14.97 -29.36 8.14
C GLU A 92 -15.34 -27.89 7.87
N GLY A 93 -16.64 -27.59 7.95
CA GLY A 93 -17.17 -26.24 7.71
C GLY A 93 -17.37 -25.85 6.24
N THR A 94 -17.08 -26.74 5.28
CA THR A 94 -17.35 -26.48 3.86
C THR A 94 -18.71 -27.04 3.42
N VAL A 95 -19.39 -26.31 2.53
CA VAL A 95 -20.67 -26.71 1.91
C VAL A 95 -20.47 -26.93 0.41
N GLY A 96 -21.32 -27.76 -0.18
CA GLY A 96 -21.26 -28.09 -1.60
C GLY A 96 -20.25 -29.18 -1.95
N CYS A 97 -20.30 -29.66 -3.20
CA CYS A 97 -19.50 -30.80 -3.63
C CYS A 97 -18.07 -30.41 -4.08
N GLY A 98 -17.72 -29.13 -4.02
CA GLY A 98 -16.41 -28.59 -4.36
C GLY A 98 -16.09 -28.51 -5.86
N ARG A 99 -16.93 -29.09 -6.72
CA ARG A 99 -16.75 -29.03 -8.17
C ARG A 99 -17.12 -27.66 -8.72
N SER A 100 -16.45 -27.29 -9.80
CA SER A 100 -16.69 -26.01 -10.48
C SER A 100 -16.93 -26.20 -11.97
N TRP A 101 -17.57 -25.26 -12.64
CA TRP A 101 -17.73 -25.21 -14.09
C TRP A 101 -17.73 -23.77 -14.56
N ILE A 102 -17.61 -23.55 -15.87
CA ILE A 102 -17.63 -22.20 -16.44
C ILE A 102 -18.91 -22.03 -17.24
N VAL A 103 -19.63 -20.95 -16.92
CA VAL A 103 -20.84 -20.54 -17.62
C VAL A 103 -20.59 -19.23 -18.34
N ARG A 104 -21.37 -18.96 -19.38
CA ARG A 104 -21.48 -17.66 -20.02
C ARG A 104 -22.87 -17.10 -19.77
N VAL A 105 -22.92 -15.89 -19.23
CA VAL A 105 -24.13 -15.13 -18.96
C VAL A 105 -24.44 -14.28 -20.17
N LEU A 106 -25.50 -14.64 -20.91
CA LEU A 106 -25.87 -13.94 -22.14
C LEU A 106 -26.51 -12.57 -21.85
N PRO A 107 -26.51 -11.63 -22.81
CA PRO A 107 -27.23 -10.36 -22.70
C PRO A 107 -28.74 -10.56 -22.53
N ASP A 108 -29.45 -9.50 -22.11
CA ASP A 108 -30.90 -9.51 -21.96
C ASP A 108 -31.63 -9.91 -23.25
N GLY A 109 -32.74 -10.63 -23.09
CA GLY A 109 -33.56 -11.12 -24.20
C GLY A 109 -33.12 -12.46 -24.80
N ASN A 110 -32.03 -13.06 -24.33
CA ASN A 110 -31.60 -14.40 -24.75
C ASN A 110 -32.13 -15.50 -23.81
N GLU A 111 -32.70 -16.57 -24.37
CA GLU A 111 -33.10 -17.76 -23.63
C GLU A 111 -32.29 -19.01 -24.09
N PRO A 112 -31.67 -19.76 -23.16
CA PRO A 112 -31.56 -19.50 -21.72
C PRO A 112 -30.55 -18.38 -21.41
N PRO A 113 -30.69 -17.67 -20.28
CA PRO A 113 -29.80 -16.56 -19.91
C PRO A 113 -28.37 -17.02 -19.54
N ILE A 114 -28.19 -18.32 -19.27
CA ILE A 114 -26.94 -18.94 -18.86
C ILE A 114 -26.70 -20.14 -19.78
N VAL A 115 -25.52 -20.20 -20.40
CA VAL A 115 -25.09 -21.31 -21.26
C VAL A 115 -23.72 -21.82 -20.81
N PRO A 116 -23.35 -23.09 -21.09
CA PRO A 116 -21.99 -23.54 -20.81
C PRO A 116 -20.99 -22.76 -21.67
N GLU A 117 -19.84 -22.39 -21.08
CA GLU A 117 -18.75 -21.81 -21.86
C GLU A 117 -17.99 -22.93 -22.58
N THR A 118 -17.79 -22.76 -23.89
CA THR A 118 -17.14 -23.76 -24.75
C THR A 118 -15.88 -23.23 -25.42
N ASP A 119 -15.66 -21.92 -25.41
CA ASP A 119 -14.44 -21.31 -25.94
C ASP A 119 -13.27 -21.60 -24.98
N PRO A 120 -12.24 -22.36 -25.40
CA PRO A 120 -11.12 -22.71 -24.53
C PRO A 120 -10.34 -21.49 -24.03
N ILE A 121 -10.32 -20.38 -24.79
CA ILE A 121 -9.64 -19.15 -24.38
C ILE A 121 -10.41 -18.49 -23.25
N ARG A 122 -11.74 -18.36 -23.38
CA ARG A 122 -12.60 -17.79 -22.34
C ARG A 122 -12.61 -18.66 -21.08
N MET A 123 -12.58 -19.99 -21.25
CA MET A 123 -12.47 -20.93 -20.13
C MET A 123 -11.18 -20.74 -19.33
N ASP A 124 -10.02 -20.67 -19.98
CA ASP A 124 -8.73 -20.44 -19.31
C ASP A 124 -8.74 -19.09 -18.57
N ILE A 125 -9.30 -18.04 -19.16
CA ILE A 125 -9.38 -16.73 -18.52
C ILE A 125 -10.32 -16.76 -17.29
N ALA A 126 -11.53 -17.30 -17.43
CA ALA A 126 -12.50 -17.35 -16.34
C ALA A 126 -12.03 -18.25 -15.19
N ASP A 127 -11.30 -19.34 -15.47
CA ASP A 127 -10.69 -20.19 -14.45
C ASP A 127 -9.66 -19.41 -13.61
N ARG A 128 -8.77 -18.67 -14.28
CA ARG A 128 -7.74 -17.85 -13.64
C ARG A 128 -8.29 -16.65 -12.88
N ILE A 129 -9.39 -16.06 -13.34
CA ILE A 129 -10.08 -14.99 -12.64
C ILE A 129 -10.81 -15.55 -11.40
N GLY A 130 -11.39 -16.74 -11.51
CA GLY A 130 -12.10 -17.42 -10.44
C GLY A 130 -11.20 -17.89 -9.30
N ASP A 131 -9.91 -18.10 -9.57
CA ASP A 131 -8.92 -18.28 -8.51
C ASP A 131 -8.74 -16.94 -7.76
N ILE A 132 -9.14 -16.92 -6.48
CA ILE A 132 -9.10 -15.74 -5.60
C ILE A 132 -7.65 -15.30 -5.29
N THR A 133 -6.68 -16.18 -5.52
CA THR A 133 -5.25 -15.99 -5.21
C THR A 133 -4.64 -14.68 -5.78
N PRO A 134 -4.81 -14.32 -7.07
CA PRO A 134 -4.36 -13.04 -7.61
C PRO A 134 -5.00 -11.81 -6.94
N GLN A 135 -6.27 -11.88 -6.53
CA GLN A 135 -6.90 -10.76 -5.82
C GLN A 135 -6.23 -10.53 -4.46
N ILE A 136 -5.93 -11.60 -3.74
CA ILE A 136 -5.23 -11.53 -2.46
C ILE A 136 -3.85 -10.91 -2.65
N GLN A 137 -3.09 -11.30 -3.68
CA GLN A 137 -1.76 -10.74 -3.92
C GLN A 137 -1.81 -9.24 -4.27
N GLU A 138 -2.74 -8.81 -5.12
CA GLU A 138 -2.93 -7.40 -5.46
C GLU A 138 -3.36 -6.58 -4.24
N GLN A 139 -4.31 -7.08 -3.45
CA GLN A 139 -4.75 -6.46 -2.21
C GLN A 139 -3.62 -6.37 -1.19
N MET A 140 -2.79 -7.40 -1.06
CA MET A 140 -1.62 -7.38 -0.17
C MET A 140 -0.60 -6.33 -0.59
N VAL A 141 -0.31 -6.21 -1.90
CA VAL A 141 0.63 -5.19 -2.41
C VAL A 141 0.06 -3.77 -2.20
N ARG A 142 -1.23 -3.56 -2.47
CA ARG A 142 -1.88 -2.26 -2.26
C ARG A 142 -1.92 -1.87 -0.78
N ALA A 143 -2.35 -2.79 0.09
CA ALA A 143 -2.37 -2.58 1.53
C ALA A 143 -0.98 -2.33 2.11
N ALA A 144 0.06 -2.98 1.57
CA ALA A 144 1.44 -2.69 1.94
C ALA A 144 1.84 -1.27 1.49
N ALA A 145 1.54 -0.89 0.24
CA ALA A 145 1.85 0.43 -0.30
C ALA A 145 1.16 1.55 0.50
N GLU A 146 -0.11 1.41 0.85
CA GLU A 146 -0.87 2.37 1.68
C GLU A 146 -0.20 2.60 3.04
N LYS A 147 0.26 1.52 3.71
CA LYS A 147 0.99 1.62 4.98
C LYS A 147 2.32 2.38 4.82
N TRP A 148 3.02 2.16 3.71
CA TRP A 148 4.27 2.87 3.42
C TRP A 148 4.05 4.36 3.11
N VAL A 149 2.95 4.75 2.45
CA VAL A 149 2.62 6.17 2.22
C VAL A 149 2.50 6.91 3.55
N GLY A 150 1.78 6.33 4.51
CA GLY A 150 1.63 6.91 5.85
C GLY A 150 2.99 7.06 6.55
N ALA A 151 3.79 6.00 6.58
CA ALA A 151 5.10 6.01 7.24
C ALA A 151 6.07 7.03 6.62
N VAL A 152 6.18 7.09 5.29
CA VAL A 152 7.07 8.02 4.58
C VAL A 152 6.64 9.46 4.81
N THR A 153 5.34 9.75 4.74
CA THR A 153 4.80 11.10 4.99
C THR A 153 5.12 11.58 6.41
N VAL A 154 4.96 10.71 7.42
CA VAL A 154 5.28 11.05 8.82
C VAL A 154 6.77 11.33 9.00
N LEU A 155 7.64 10.50 8.44
CA LEU A 155 9.09 10.69 8.51
C LEU A 155 9.50 12.02 7.84
N LEU A 156 9.00 12.30 6.63
CA LEU A 156 9.28 13.54 5.92
C LEU A 156 8.75 14.76 6.67
N GLY A 157 7.56 14.67 7.28
CA GLY A 157 6.99 15.71 8.11
C GLY A 157 7.86 16.03 9.33
N LEU A 158 8.39 15.00 10.01
CA LEU A 158 9.29 15.17 11.15
C LEU A 158 10.58 15.90 10.74
N PHE A 159 11.18 15.52 9.61
CA PHE A 159 12.37 16.21 9.09
C PHE A 159 12.06 17.64 8.66
N GLY A 160 10.92 17.89 8.00
CA GLY A 160 10.47 19.22 7.61
C GLY A 160 10.33 20.16 8.81
N LEU A 161 9.70 19.69 9.89
CA LEU A 161 9.57 20.45 11.14
C LEU A 161 10.94 20.76 11.76
N SER A 162 11.84 19.77 11.82
CA SER A 162 13.18 19.97 12.38
C SER A 162 14.01 20.97 11.56
N GLY A 163 13.91 20.94 10.23
CA GLY A 163 14.66 21.82 9.33
C GLY A 163 14.26 23.28 9.47
N ILE A 164 12.98 23.58 9.68
CA ILE A 164 12.49 24.95 9.85
C ILE A 164 13.01 25.57 11.16
N ALA A 165 13.05 24.79 12.24
CA ALA A 165 13.46 25.29 13.55
C ALA A 165 14.94 25.70 13.63
N PHE A 166 15.83 24.98 12.95
CA PHE A 166 17.28 25.17 13.07
C PHE A 166 17.96 25.68 11.79
N GLY A 167 17.23 25.77 10.68
CA GLY A 167 17.83 25.88 9.35
C GLY A 167 18.61 27.17 9.09
N LYS A 168 18.09 28.33 9.52
CA LYS A 168 18.70 29.62 9.18
C LYS A 168 20.07 29.80 9.82
N ASP A 169 20.15 29.61 11.14
CA ASP A 169 21.35 29.91 11.91
C ASP A 169 22.44 28.87 11.65
N VAL A 170 22.07 27.58 11.53
CA VAL A 170 23.01 26.52 11.14
C VAL A 170 23.60 26.81 9.76
N PHE A 171 22.79 27.24 8.79
CA PHE A 171 23.26 27.45 7.42
C PHE A 171 24.20 28.65 7.26
N THR A 172 23.91 29.77 7.94
CA THR A 172 24.77 30.97 7.91
C THR A 172 26.11 30.73 8.57
N ASP A 173 26.16 29.83 9.54
CA ASP A 173 27.35 29.57 10.32
C ASP A 173 28.31 28.59 9.66
N LEU A 174 27.84 27.72 8.78
CA LEU A 174 28.69 26.74 8.09
C LEU A 174 29.70 27.41 7.15
N GLY A 175 30.92 26.86 7.12
CA GLY A 175 31.90 27.20 6.09
C GLY A 175 31.39 26.90 4.67
N PRO A 176 31.96 27.52 3.62
CA PRO A 176 31.41 27.45 2.26
C PRO A 176 31.31 26.02 1.72
N TYR A 177 32.27 25.16 2.02
CA TYR A 177 32.26 23.75 1.63
C TYR A 177 31.14 22.96 2.32
N ALA A 178 31.04 23.05 3.65
CA ALA A 178 30.00 22.34 4.41
C ALA A 178 28.59 22.83 4.04
N ARG A 179 28.45 24.13 3.78
CA ARG A 179 27.22 24.73 3.26
C ARG A 179 26.84 24.15 1.88
N GLY A 180 27.81 24.02 0.97
CA GLY A 180 27.59 23.40 -0.34
C GLY A 180 27.17 21.93 -0.23
N VAL A 181 27.86 21.14 0.61
CA VAL A 181 27.51 19.73 0.87
C VAL A 181 26.09 19.61 1.45
N LEU A 182 25.76 20.42 2.46
CA LEU A 182 24.44 20.43 3.07
C LEU A 182 23.35 20.81 2.04
N ALA A 183 23.59 21.83 1.21
CA ALA A 183 22.64 22.24 0.18
C ALA A 183 22.37 21.13 -0.85
N ILE A 184 23.42 20.45 -1.33
CA ILE A 184 23.30 19.33 -2.26
C ILE A 184 22.57 18.16 -1.60
N ALA A 185 22.94 17.81 -0.36
CA ALA A 185 22.32 16.72 0.39
C ALA A 185 20.82 16.96 0.61
N LEU A 186 20.44 18.18 1.01
CA LEU A 186 19.03 18.57 1.17
C LEU A 186 18.27 18.53 -0.16
N GLY A 187 18.88 19.04 -1.24
CA GLY A 187 18.28 18.99 -2.58
C GLY A 187 18.00 17.55 -3.04
N LEU A 188 18.99 16.65 -2.90
CA LEU A 188 18.83 15.24 -3.22
C LEU A 188 17.79 14.56 -2.32
N ALA A 189 17.79 14.87 -1.03
CA ALA A 189 16.80 14.33 -0.09
C ALA A 189 15.37 14.67 -0.51
N VAL A 190 15.11 15.93 -0.91
CA VAL A 190 13.79 16.37 -1.39
C VAL A 190 13.40 15.68 -2.70
N VAL A 191 14.32 15.60 -3.67
CA VAL A 191 14.05 14.96 -4.96
C VAL A 191 13.73 13.47 -4.77
N PHE A 192 14.51 12.76 -3.96
CA PHE A 192 14.26 11.34 -3.65
C PHE A 192 12.98 11.13 -2.86
N ALA A 193 12.66 12.01 -1.90
CA ALA A 193 11.42 11.97 -1.15
C ALA A 193 10.20 12.13 -2.08
N ALA A 194 10.20 13.15 -2.95
CA ALA A 194 9.12 13.39 -3.89
C ALA A 194 8.93 12.22 -4.87
N ALA A 195 10.04 11.71 -5.45
CA ALA A 195 10.00 10.56 -6.34
C ALA A 195 9.49 9.29 -5.63
N SER A 196 9.89 9.09 -4.36
CA SER A 196 9.41 7.98 -3.53
C SER A 196 7.89 8.05 -3.34
N VAL A 197 7.36 9.20 -2.91
CA VAL A 197 5.92 9.39 -2.68
C VAL A 197 5.12 9.14 -3.96
N LEU A 198 5.59 9.65 -5.11
CA LEU A 198 4.93 9.44 -6.40
C LEU A 198 4.91 7.97 -6.80
N LEU A 199 6.03 7.24 -6.63
CA LEU A 199 6.10 5.82 -6.97
C LEU A 199 5.27 4.94 -6.04
N ILE A 200 5.26 5.23 -4.74
CA ILE A 200 4.44 4.49 -3.77
C ILE A 200 2.95 4.75 -4.03
N HIS A 201 2.54 5.99 -4.32
CA HIS A 201 1.16 6.30 -4.73
C HIS A 201 0.78 5.58 -6.02
N LYS A 202 1.67 5.61 -7.03
CA LYS A 202 1.46 4.88 -8.29
C LYS A 202 1.35 3.37 -8.08
N ALA A 203 2.04 2.82 -7.08
CA ALA A 203 1.92 1.41 -6.70
C ALA A 203 0.61 1.10 -5.96
N ALA A 204 0.14 2.01 -5.09
CA ALA A 204 -1.08 1.83 -4.32
C ALA A 204 -2.34 1.95 -5.18
N PHE A 205 -2.41 3.00 -6.01
CA PHE A 205 -3.64 3.35 -6.74
C PHE A 205 -3.58 3.04 -8.23
N GLY A 206 -2.38 2.84 -8.80
CA GLY A 206 -2.22 2.72 -10.25
C GLY A 206 -2.50 4.03 -11.00
N TRP A 207 -2.60 3.94 -12.32
CA TRP A 207 -3.14 5.03 -13.16
C TRP A 207 -4.53 4.64 -13.63
N PRO A 208 -5.51 5.56 -13.61
CA PRO A 208 -6.83 5.28 -14.14
C PRO A 208 -6.73 4.98 -15.64
N HIS A 209 -7.24 3.82 -16.04
CA HIS A 209 -7.34 3.43 -17.45
C HIS A 209 -8.59 2.58 -17.64
N SER A 210 -9.40 2.92 -18.64
CA SER A 210 -10.57 2.15 -19.04
C SER A 210 -10.17 1.15 -20.12
N VAL A 211 -10.52 -0.12 -19.93
CA VAL A 211 -10.42 -1.16 -20.96
C VAL A 211 -11.82 -1.65 -21.24
N ASP A 212 -12.19 -1.71 -22.51
CA ASP A 212 -13.46 -2.29 -22.92
C ASP A 212 -13.35 -3.82 -22.93
N VAL A 213 -13.99 -4.45 -21.94
CA VAL A 213 -13.99 -5.91 -21.75
C VAL A 213 -15.12 -6.61 -22.51
N SER A 214 -15.94 -5.87 -23.26
CA SER A 214 -17.03 -6.41 -24.09
C SER A 214 -16.56 -7.31 -25.24
N THR A 215 -15.28 -7.23 -25.59
CA THR A 215 -14.70 -8.04 -26.68
C THR A 215 -13.83 -9.16 -26.12
N GLY A 216 -13.87 -10.35 -26.73
CA GLY A 216 -12.99 -11.46 -26.33
C GLY A 216 -11.51 -11.10 -26.35
N THR A 217 -11.10 -10.22 -27.28
CA THR A 217 -9.76 -9.62 -27.30
C THR A 217 -9.52 -8.70 -26.11
N GLY A 218 -10.48 -7.85 -25.74
CA GLY A 218 -10.40 -6.94 -24.60
C GLY A 218 -10.24 -7.66 -23.26
N LEU A 219 -10.91 -8.80 -23.08
CA LEU A 219 -10.76 -9.64 -21.90
C LEU A 219 -9.33 -10.21 -21.77
N SER A 220 -8.76 -10.71 -22.88
CA SER A 220 -7.38 -11.20 -22.88
C SER A 220 -6.35 -10.09 -22.62
N ASP A 221 -6.58 -8.90 -23.20
CA ASP A 221 -5.72 -7.72 -23.03
C ASP A 221 -5.78 -7.22 -21.58
N PHE A 222 -6.97 -7.29 -20.96
CA PHE A 222 -7.18 -6.99 -19.55
C PHE A 222 -6.38 -7.91 -18.62
N ASP A 223 -6.42 -9.24 -18.82
CA ASP A 223 -5.64 -10.19 -18.00
C ASP A 223 -4.13 -9.93 -18.11
N ILE A 224 -3.64 -9.71 -19.34
CA ILE A 224 -2.21 -9.41 -19.58
C ILE A 224 -1.82 -8.10 -18.88
N ARG A 225 -2.64 -7.04 -19.00
CA ARG A 225 -2.39 -5.75 -18.37
C ARG A 225 -2.44 -5.86 -16.85
N ARG A 226 -3.39 -6.61 -16.30
CA ARG A 226 -3.53 -6.83 -14.85
C ARG A 226 -2.27 -7.47 -14.26
N ARG A 227 -1.76 -8.53 -14.88
CA ARG A 227 -0.50 -9.18 -14.45
C ARG A 227 0.69 -8.24 -14.52
N LYS A 228 0.82 -7.49 -15.63
CA LYS A 228 1.86 -6.47 -15.77
C LYS A 228 1.71 -5.36 -14.74
N ALA A 229 0.49 -4.97 -14.39
CA ALA A 229 0.21 -3.95 -13.39
C ALA A 229 0.66 -4.39 -11.99
N ALA A 230 0.38 -5.63 -11.59
CA ALA A 230 0.86 -6.18 -10.31
C ALA A 230 2.40 -6.19 -10.22
N GLN A 231 3.08 -6.65 -11.28
CA GLN A 231 4.55 -6.62 -11.36
C GLN A 231 5.09 -5.18 -11.33
N THR A 232 4.47 -4.28 -12.08
CA THR A 232 4.84 -2.86 -12.13
C THR A 232 4.63 -2.19 -10.78
N ALA A 233 3.54 -2.49 -10.07
CA ALA A 233 3.27 -1.99 -8.73
C ALA A 233 4.33 -2.46 -7.74
N ALA A 234 4.70 -3.75 -7.76
CA ALA A 234 5.78 -4.27 -6.92
C ALA A 234 7.13 -3.61 -7.21
N CYS A 235 7.48 -3.41 -8.49
CA CYS A 235 8.70 -2.69 -8.89
C CYS A 235 8.68 -1.23 -8.42
N ASN A 236 7.58 -0.51 -8.63
CA ASN A 236 7.42 0.87 -8.19
C ASN A 236 7.51 0.99 -6.67
N LEU A 237 6.90 0.06 -5.93
CA LEU A 237 6.98 0.03 -4.47
C LEU A 237 8.42 -0.17 -3.99
N ARG A 238 9.15 -1.15 -4.56
CA ARG A 238 10.57 -1.37 -4.22
C ARG A 238 11.44 -0.15 -4.51
N SER A 239 11.31 0.43 -5.71
CA SER A 239 12.03 1.65 -6.09
C SER A 239 11.66 2.83 -5.18
N GLY A 240 10.39 2.97 -4.84
CA GLY A 240 9.90 3.98 -3.91
C GLY A 240 10.51 3.84 -2.51
N VAL A 241 10.59 2.62 -1.98
CA VAL A 241 11.25 2.34 -0.69
C VAL A 241 12.75 2.65 -0.76
N TYR A 242 13.45 2.24 -1.84
CA TYR A 242 14.87 2.57 -1.99
C TYR A 242 15.13 4.08 -2.09
N LEU A 243 14.26 4.83 -2.76
CA LEU A 243 14.36 6.29 -2.80
C LEU A 243 14.06 6.93 -1.45
N ALA A 244 13.12 6.40 -0.66
CA ALA A 244 12.90 6.86 0.71
C ALA A 244 14.15 6.65 1.58
N LEU A 245 14.76 5.46 1.49
CA LEU A 245 16.03 5.17 2.18
C LEU A 245 17.18 6.06 1.69
N GLY A 246 17.26 6.32 0.38
CA GLY A 246 18.23 7.24 -0.21
C GLY A 246 18.03 8.68 0.29
N SER A 247 16.78 9.12 0.44
CA SER A 247 16.46 10.43 1.02
C SER A 247 16.93 10.51 2.48
N LEU A 248 16.66 9.49 3.29
CA LEU A 248 17.14 9.41 4.66
C LEU A 248 18.66 9.43 4.75
N LEU A 249 19.34 8.67 3.89
CA LEU A 249 20.80 8.63 3.85
C LEU A 249 21.39 9.99 3.45
N ALA A 250 20.78 10.69 2.50
CA ALA A 250 21.18 12.04 2.13
C ALA A 250 21.05 13.02 3.32
N LEU A 251 19.95 12.92 4.10
CA LEU A 251 19.78 13.71 5.32
C LEU A 251 20.84 13.38 6.38
N CYS A 252 21.19 12.09 6.56
CA CYS A 252 22.26 11.68 7.47
C CYS A 252 23.62 12.24 7.04
N VAL A 253 23.92 12.26 5.74
CA VAL A 253 25.15 12.87 5.21
C VAL A 253 25.16 14.38 5.47
N GLY A 254 24.04 15.06 5.23
CA GLY A 254 23.89 16.49 5.52
C GLY A 254 24.13 16.79 7.00
N ALA A 255 23.51 16.03 7.91
CA ALA A 255 23.72 16.14 9.34
C ALA A 255 25.19 15.88 9.72
N GLY A 256 25.80 14.82 9.19
CA GLY A 256 27.22 14.50 9.41
C GLY A 256 28.17 15.61 8.97
N ALA A 257 27.86 16.31 7.86
CA ALA A 257 28.62 17.47 7.42
C ALA A 257 28.53 18.63 8.43
N VAL A 258 27.35 18.87 9.00
CA VAL A 258 27.16 19.87 10.06
C VAL A 258 27.96 19.49 11.31
N PHE A 259 27.85 18.24 11.78
CA PHE A 259 28.58 17.78 12.97
C PHE A 259 30.11 17.81 12.79
N SER A 260 30.61 17.38 11.63
CA SER A 260 32.06 17.34 11.35
C SER A 260 32.69 18.73 11.15
N SER A 261 31.89 19.74 10.80
CA SER A 261 32.35 21.13 10.70
C SER A 261 32.66 21.81 12.05
N GLY A 262 32.49 21.10 13.17
CA GLY A 262 32.70 21.66 14.51
C GLY A 262 31.59 22.60 14.95
N PHE A 263 30.40 22.51 14.36
CA PHE A 263 29.24 23.31 14.78
C PHE A 263 28.92 23.13 16.28
N LEU A 264 28.97 21.90 16.79
CA LEU A 264 28.81 21.60 18.21
C LEU A 264 29.91 22.15 19.11
N THR A 265 31.07 22.49 18.54
CA THR A 265 32.21 23.05 19.28
C THR A 265 32.25 24.57 19.22
N ARG A 266 31.27 25.24 18.59
CA ARG A 266 31.14 26.69 18.67
C ARG A 266 30.66 27.08 20.05
N THR A 267 31.63 27.37 20.88
CA THR A 267 31.49 28.06 22.15
C THR A 267 31.08 29.51 21.89
N GLU A 268 29.91 29.93 22.39
CA GLU A 268 29.42 31.29 22.25
C GLU A 268 30.42 32.27 22.90
N LEU A 269 30.76 33.35 22.22
CA LEU A 269 31.62 34.38 22.79
C LEU A 269 30.78 35.19 23.78
N ILE A 270 31.19 35.20 25.04
CA ILE A 270 30.51 35.90 26.12
C ILE A 270 31.46 36.85 26.79
N GLU A 271 30.92 37.99 27.20
CA GLU A 271 31.60 38.94 28.08
C GLU A 271 30.94 38.86 29.45
N VAL A 272 31.78 38.63 30.45
CA VAL A 272 31.37 38.41 31.83
C VAL A 272 31.96 39.51 32.68
N THR A 273 31.09 40.29 33.32
CA THR A 273 31.46 41.32 34.28
C THR A 273 31.35 40.74 35.69
N ARG A 274 32.40 40.88 36.48
CA ARG A 274 32.45 40.47 37.88
C ARG A 274 32.02 41.59 38.83
N HIS A 275 31.83 41.26 40.11
CA HIS A 275 31.50 42.26 41.14
C HIS A 275 32.61 43.28 41.42
N ASP A 276 33.86 42.96 41.07
CA ASP A 276 35.00 43.90 41.15
C ASP A 276 35.14 44.76 39.89
N ASP A 277 34.10 44.80 39.04
CA ASP A 277 34.06 45.44 37.71
C ASP A 277 35.09 44.91 36.70
N SER A 278 35.83 43.83 37.02
CA SER A 278 36.70 43.18 36.05
C SER A 278 35.88 42.44 34.99
N GLN A 279 36.36 42.48 33.75
CA GLN A 279 35.70 41.87 32.60
C GLN A 279 36.53 40.71 32.06
N VAL A 280 35.87 39.57 31.84
CA VAL A 280 36.44 38.40 31.18
C VAL A 280 35.65 38.16 29.92
N CYS A 281 36.33 38.27 28.77
CA CYS A 281 35.73 37.92 27.49
C CYS A 281 36.38 36.66 26.93
N GLY A 282 35.54 35.77 26.42
CA GLY A 282 36.00 34.56 25.76
C GLY A 282 34.88 33.60 25.44
N HIS A 283 35.26 32.41 25.06
CA HIS A 283 34.39 31.36 24.57
C HIS A 283 33.85 30.50 25.71
N LEU A 284 32.53 30.47 25.89
CA LEU A 284 31.89 29.65 26.92
C LEU A 284 32.10 28.17 26.64
N LEU A 285 32.77 27.46 27.55
CA LEU A 285 32.95 26.02 27.51
C LEU A 285 31.77 25.29 28.15
N PRO A 286 31.49 24.04 27.72
CA PRO A 286 30.51 23.19 28.37
C PRO A 286 30.78 23.10 29.87
N ASN A 287 29.76 23.39 30.67
CA ASN A 287 29.86 23.39 32.13
C ASN A 287 30.10 21.95 32.63
N ALA A 288 31.07 21.75 33.53
CA ALA A 288 31.42 20.43 34.08
C ALA A 288 30.52 20.00 35.26
N GLY A 289 29.36 20.65 35.46
CA GLY A 289 28.40 20.33 36.51
C GLY A 289 28.67 20.97 37.88
N THR A 290 29.63 21.88 37.98
CA THR A 290 30.04 22.51 39.26
C THR A 290 29.33 23.85 39.53
N GLY A 291 28.40 24.26 38.67
CA GLY A 291 27.74 25.57 38.77
C GLY A 291 28.64 26.76 38.42
N ALA A 292 29.88 26.51 37.97
CA ALA A 292 30.80 27.54 37.51
C ALA A 292 30.83 27.63 35.99
N LEU A 293 30.91 28.85 35.45
CA LEU A 293 31.10 29.11 34.03
C LEU A 293 32.58 28.94 33.69
N ARG A 294 32.90 28.15 32.67
CA ARG A 294 34.28 28.01 32.17
C ARG A 294 34.40 28.79 30.88
N ILE A 295 35.31 29.75 30.82
CA ILE A 295 35.49 30.65 29.69
C ILE A 295 36.89 30.43 29.15
N ARG A 296 37.02 30.10 27.87
CA ARG A 296 38.31 30.00 27.18
C ARG A 296 38.64 31.36 26.56
N ARG A 297 39.69 32.01 27.04
CA ARG A 297 40.20 33.28 26.49
C ARG A 297 40.90 33.04 25.14
N ASP A 298 41.13 34.12 24.39
CA ASP A 298 41.82 34.07 23.09
C ASP A 298 43.26 33.56 23.18
N ASP A 299 43.92 33.70 24.34
CA ASP A 299 45.25 33.16 24.62
C ASP A 299 45.26 31.63 24.90
N GLY A 300 44.08 31.00 24.86
CA GLY A 300 43.88 29.58 25.14
C GLY A 300 43.76 29.25 26.63
N SER A 301 43.93 30.21 27.53
CA SER A 301 43.73 29.99 28.97
C SER A 301 42.23 29.78 29.27
N VAL A 302 41.95 28.93 30.26
CA VAL A 302 40.59 28.65 30.71
C VAL A 302 40.39 29.26 32.09
N GLU A 303 39.49 30.22 32.17
CA GLU A 303 39.12 30.88 33.41
C GLU A 303 37.77 30.36 33.90
N THR A 304 37.66 30.14 35.21
CA THR A 304 36.42 29.66 35.83
C THR A 304 35.80 30.81 36.61
N VAL A 305 34.57 31.19 36.25
CA VAL A 305 33.78 32.25 36.92
C VAL A 305 32.66 31.57 37.70
N THR A 306 32.70 31.68 39.02
CA THR A 306 31.68 31.13 39.92
C THR A 306 30.51 32.11 40.07
N ALA A 307 29.32 31.60 40.37
CA ALA A 307 28.09 32.40 40.42
C ALA A 307 28.12 33.54 41.46
N ASP A 308 28.91 33.40 42.52
CA ASP A 308 29.13 34.41 43.58
C ASP A 308 30.00 35.58 43.12
N THR A 309 30.74 35.43 42.02
CA THR A 309 31.57 36.50 41.44
C THR A 309 30.92 37.18 40.24
N LEU A 310 29.79 36.64 39.76
CA LEU A 310 29.13 37.04 38.52
C LEU A 310 28.20 38.24 38.75
N SER A 311 28.51 39.39 38.15
CA SER A 311 27.63 40.58 38.17
C SER A 311 26.74 40.64 36.92
N LYS A 312 27.32 40.43 35.74
CA LYS A 312 26.61 40.53 34.45
C LYS A 312 27.18 39.55 33.43
N LEU A 313 26.29 38.98 32.61
CA LEU A 313 26.66 38.11 31.49
C LEU A 313 26.00 38.65 30.21
N VAL A 314 26.80 38.95 29.19
CA VAL A 314 26.31 39.52 27.93
C VAL A 314 26.90 38.73 26.75
N PRO A 315 26.11 38.36 25.73
CA PRO A 315 26.64 37.83 24.48
C PRO A 315 27.53 38.87 23.82
N ALA A 316 28.76 38.51 23.47
CA ALA A 316 29.72 39.40 22.84
C ALA A 316 29.93 39.01 21.37
N THR A 317 29.98 39.99 20.48
CA THR A 317 30.39 39.75 19.07
C THR A 317 31.90 39.95 18.88
N LYS A 318 32.54 40.73 19.75
CA LYS A 318 33.99 40.93 19.84
C LYS A 318 34.36 41.24 21.29
N CYS A 319 35.53 40.78 21.74
CA CYS A 319 36.06 41.17 23.04
C CYS A 319 36.56 42.61 22.99
N SER A 320 36.09 43.44 23.93
CA SER A 320 36.67 44.76 24.17
C SER A 320 38.12 44.55 24.60
N LYS A 321 39.07 45.31 24.02
CA LYS A 321 40.47 45.22 24.45
C LYS A 321 40.54 45.75 25.88
N SER A 322 40.76 44.85 26.84
CA SER A 322 41.14 45.20 28.22
C SER A 322 42.53 45.81 28.26
#